data_AF-A0A6G6WG63-F1
#
_entry.id   AF-A0A6G6WG63-F1
#
_cell.length_a   1.000
_cell.length_b   1.000
_cell.length_c   1.000
_cell.angle_alpha   90.00
_cell.angle_beta   90.00
_cell.angle_gamma   90.00
#
_symmetry.space_group_name_H-M   'P 1'
#
loop_
_entity.id
_entity.type
_entity.pdbx_description
1 polymer ?
#
loop_
_entity_poly.entity_id
_entity_poly.type
_entity_poly.pdbx_seq_one_letter_code
_entity_poly.pdbx_strand_id
1 'polypeptide(L)'
;MSETPSGSPSGTVGQDGRTPRPPDIDRRTLTPFGYAVCVVVPVLLAALGLTILHFHYDKEQLVSGTRLTILTSGQEIKASGGTDQLLGKVTLGADRCVSVVGTDGTPTTPVWPKDYEATVQRVGQADQVKVYDTARNIAARSEQTIEVTGQYADAAQYAGQSCAPASGEVFVVESKVKVVSQG
;
A
#
# COMPACT_ATOMS: atom_id res chain seq x y z
N MET A 1 -31.00 90.21 -43.23
CA MET A 1 -30.63 90.02 -41.82
C MET A 1 -31.72 89.18 -41.17
N SER A 2 -31.28 88.16 -40.42
CA SER A 2 -32.05 87.17 -39.64
C SER A 2 -32.45 85.89 -40.39
N GLU A 3 -31.72 84.82 -40.04
CA GLU A 3 -31.83 83.44 -40.47
C GLU A 3 -32.70 82.59 -39.51
N THR A 4 -33.07 81.38 -40.00
CA THR A 4 -33.59 80.14 -39.34
C THR A 4 -35.08 80.09 -38.93
N PRO A 5 -35.78 78.92 -38.95
CA PRO A 5 -35.34 77.56 -39.34
C PRO A 5 -36.32 76.71 -40.21
N SER A 6 -35.86 75.49 -40.53
CA SER A 6 -36.65 74.24 -40.59
C SER A 6 -37.14 73.74 -41.96
N GLY A 7 -36.66 72.54 -42.33
CA GLY A 7 -37.18 71.72 -43.43
C GLY A 7 -36.18 70.70 -43.98
N SER A 8 -36.06 69.52 -43.35
CA SER A 8 -35.46 68.31 -43.95
C SER A 8 -36.25 67.87 -45.20
N PRO A 9 -35.64 67.24 -46.23
CA PRO A 9 -35.38 65.77 -46.19
C PRO A 9 -34.22 65.25 -47.08
N SER A 10 -34.07 63.91 -47.05
CA SER A 10 -33.25 63.02 -47.90
C SER A 10 -31.90 62.67 -47.26
N GLY A 11 -31.68 61.50 -46.65
CA GLY A 11 -32.04 60.18 -47.15
C GLY A 11 -30.89 59.68 -48.02
N THR A 12 -29.99 58.88 -47.44
CA THR A 12 -29.41 57.62 -47.96
C THR A 12 -28.33 57.16 -46.98
N VAL A 13 -28.61 56.09 -46.26
CA VAL A 13 -27.68 55.40 -45.37
C VAL A 13 -26.72 54.58 -46.24
N GLY A 14 -25.44 54.97 -46.28
CA GLY A 14 -24.34 54.12 -46.73
C GLY A 14 -23.57 53.64 -45.51
N GLN A 15 -24.01 52.56 -44.86
CA GLN A 15 -23.20 51.83 -43.89
C GLN A 15 -22.65 50.58 -44.58
N ASP A 16 -21.36 50.61 -44.91
CA ASP A 16 -20.58 49.41 -45.24
C ASP A 16 -20.46 48.51 -44.00
N GLY A 17 -21.49 47.72 -43.75
CA GLY A 17 -21.52 46.69 -42.72
C GLY A 17 -20.92 45.39 -43.24
N ARG A 18 -19.59 45.23 -43.19
CA ARG A 18 -19.00 43.88 -43.13
C ARG A 18 -18.92 43.46 -41.66
N THR A 19 -19.92 42.73 -41.20
CA THR A 19 -19.83 41.97 -39.95
C THR A 19 -18.71 40.94 -40.06
N PRO A 20 -17.83 40.79 -39.05
CA PRO A 20 -16.87 39.69 -39.01
C PRO A 20 -17.65 38.37 -39.02
N ARG A 21 -17.38 37.52 -40.01
CA ARG A 21 -17.94 36.17 -40.04
C ARG A 21 -17.37 35.42 -38.84
N PRO A 22 -18.20 34.86 -37.94
CA PRO A 22 -17.68 34.08 -36.81
C PRO A 22 -16.81 32.93 -37.36
N PRO A 23 -15.69 32.60 -36.69
CA PRO A 23 -14.89 31.45 -37.09
C PRO A 23 -15.78 30.22 -37.08
N ASP A 24 -15.74 29.44 -38.16
CA ASP A 24 -16.53 28.22 -38.34
C ASP A 24 -15.97 27.14 -37.42
N ILE A 25 -16.47 27.07 -36.17
CA ILE A 25 -16.03 26.10 -35.15
C ILE A 25 -16.71 24.72 -35.37
N ASP A 26 -17.72 24.64 -36.23
CA ASP A 26 -18.57 23.45 -36.42
C ASP A 26 -17.87 22.26 -37.10
N ARG A 27 -16.58 22.36 -37.45
CA ARG A 27 -15.91 21.36 -38.29
C ARG A 27 -14.55 20.89 -37.83
N ARG A 28 -14.38 20.66 -36.52
CA ARG A 28 -13.30 19.80 -36.02
C ARG A 28 -13.81 18.72 -35.08
N THR A 29 -14.94 18.11 -35.41
CA THR A 29 -15.30 16.81 -34.84
C THR A 29 -14.34 15.76 -35.40
N LEU A 30 -13.73 14.97 -34.51
CA LEU A 30 -12.88 13.85 -34.92
C LEU A 30 -13.71 12.90 -35.77
N THR A 31 -13.11 12.27 -36.78
CA THR A 31 -13.79 11.19 -37.51
C THR A 31 -14.14 10.07 -36.52
N PRO A 32 -15.13 9.20 -36.79
CA PRO A 32 -15.43 8.05 -35.93
C PRO A 32 -14.17 7.21 -35.62
N PHE A 33 -13.25 7.14 -36.60
CA PHE A 33 -11.93 6.55 -36.43
C PHE A 33 -11.03 7.35 -35.47
N GLY A 34 -11.01 8.68 -35.56
CA GLY A 34 -10.31 9.54 -34.62
C GLY A 34 -10.80 9.38 -33.17
N TYR A 35 -12.11 9.26 -32.96
CA TYR A 35 -12.66 8.95 -31.64
C TYR A 35 -12.26 7.55 -31.15
N ALA A 36 -12.30 6.54 -32.03
CA ALA A 36 -11.86 5.19 -31.70
C ALA A 36 -10.37 5.16 -31.31
N VAL A 37 -9.50 5.85 -32.04
CA VAL A 37 -8.07 5.96 -31.71
C VAL A 37 -7.87 6.67 -30.36
N CYS A 38 -8.58 7.77 -30.11
CA CYS A 38 -8.50 8.50 -28.84
C CYS A 38 -8.91 7.68 -27.62
N VAL A 39 -9.79 6.68 -27.78
CA VAL A 39 -10.22 5.80 -26.67
C VAL A 39 -9.34 4.55 -26.58
N VAL A 40 -9.04 3.92 -27.71
CA VAL A 40 -8.33 2.64 -27.76
C VAL A 40 -6.87 2.80 -27.37
N VAL A 41 -6.19 3.86 -27.83
CA VAL A 41 -4.76 4.05 -27.54
C VAL A 41 -4.49 4.22 -26.04
N PRO A 42 -5.19 5.08 -25.28
CA PRO A 42 -5.00 5.16 -23.82
C PRO A 42 -5.31 3.85 -23.10
N VAL A 43 -6.35 3.11 -23.53
CA VAL A 43 -6.71 1.82 -22.93
C VAL A 43 -5.61 0.78 -23.16
N LEU A 44 -5.07 0.71 -24.38
CA LEU A 44 -3.97 -0.20 -24.70
C LEU A 44 -2.69 0.18 -23.93
N LEU A 45 -2.38 1.48 -23.82
CA LEU A 45 -1.24 1.95 -23.02
C LEU A 45 -1.42 1.61 -21.53
N ALA A 46 -2.62 1.77 -20.99
CA ALA A 46 -2.93 1.40 -19.61
C ALA A 46 -2.82 -0.11 -19.39
N ALA A 47 -3.32 -0.92 -20.32
CA ALA A 47 -3.23 -2.37 -20.25
C ALA A 47 -1.77 -2.86 -20.34
N LEU A 48 -0.98 -2.31 -21.26
CA LEU A 48 0.46 -2.60 -21.36
C LEU A 48 1.20 -2.16 -20.09
N GLY A 49 0.91 -0.97 -19.58
CA GLY A 49 1.49 -0.46 -18.34
C GLY A 49 1.19 -1.36 -17.14
N LEU A 50 -0.07 -1.78 -16.97
CA LEU A 50 -0.49 -2.71 -15.92
C LEU A 50 0.18 -4.08 -16.06
N THR A 51 0.32 -4.57 -17.28
CA THR A 51 0.96 -5.87 -17.57
C THR A 51 2.45 -5.82 -17.24
N ILE A 52 3.15 -4.78 -17.65
CA ILE A 52 4.56 -4.57 -17.31
C ILE A 52 4.72 -4.46 -15.79
N LEU A 53 3.88 -3.66 -15.13
CA LEU A 53 3.90 -3.54 -13.68
C LEU A 53 3.67 -4.91 -13.03
N HIS A 54 2.69 -5.68 -13.48
CA HIS A 54 2.36 -7.00 -12.91
C HIS A 54 3.50 -8.01 -13.05
N PHE A 55 4.17 -8.07 -14.20
CA PHE A 55 5.24 -9.05 -14.45
C PHE A 55 6.62 -8.60 -13.97
N HIS A 56 6.90 -7.29 -13.89
CA HIS A 56 8.17 -6.78 -13.36
C HIS A 56 8.10 -6.44 -11.86
N TYR A 57 6.96 -6.67 -11.20
CA TYR A 57 6.86 -6.61 -9.74
C TYR A 57 7.48 -7.86 -9.12
N ASP A 58 8.81 -7.92 -9.13
CA ASP A 58 9.53 -9.02 -8.54
C ASP A 58 9.40 -8.92 -7.01
N LYS A 59 8.68 -9.87 -6.41
CA LYS A 59 8.43 -9.88 -4.96
C LYS A 59 9.73 -9.95 -4.16
N GLU A 60 10.80 -10.47 -4.77
CA GLU A 60 12.17 -10.46 -4.26
C GLU A 60 12.65 -9.04 -3.90
N GLN A 61 12.24 -8.00 -4.64
CA GLN A 61 12.61 -6.60 -4.37
C GLN A 61 11.74 -5.91 -3.30
N LEU A 62 10.69 -6.54 -2.80
CA LEU A 62 9.78 -5.95 -1.80
C LEU A 62 10.30 -6.08 -0.35
N VAL A 63 11.31 -6.92 -0.14
CA VAL A 63 11.98 -7.07 1.15
C VAL A 63 12.97 -5.92 1.33
N SER A 64 12.42 -4.74 1.62
CA SER A 64 13.21 -3.53 1.91
C SER A 64 13.58 -3.49 3.39
N GLY A 65 14.81 -3.09 3.68
CA GLY A 65 15.35 -2.92 5.04
C GLY A 65 16.42 -3.94 5.40
N THR A 66 16.97 -3.81 6.61
CA THR A 66 17.95 -4.75 7.15
C THR A 66 17.23 -6.00 7.65
N ARG A 67 17.70 -7.19 7.24
CA ARG A 67 17.17 -8.45 7.76
C ARG A 67 17.38 -8.55 9.27
N LEU A 68 16.32 -8.92 9.98
CA LEU A 68 16.35 -9.27 11.39
C LEU A 68 16.42 -10.78 11.53
N THR A 69 17.20 -11.24 12.50
CA THR A 69 17.08 -12.63 12.94
C THR A 69 15.82 -12.74 13.80
N ILE A 70 14.96 -13.70 13.49
CA ILE A 70 13.74 -13.96 14.26
C ILE A 70 13.77 -15.39 14.77
N LEU A 71 13.14 -15.60 15.92
CA LEU A 71 12.97 -16.92 16.48
C LEU A 71 11.97 -17.69 15.63
N THR A 72 12.37 -18.86 15.13
CA THR A 72 11.52 -19.71 14.28
C THR A 72 11.44 -21.11 14.86
N SER A 73 10.30 -21.75 14.65
CA SER A 73 10.13 -23.17 14.91
C SER A 73 10.47 -23.95 13.64
N GLY A 74 10.91 -25.20 13.79
CA GLY A 74 11.01 -26.12 12.67
C GLY A 74 9.65 -26.59 12.14
N GLN A 75 8.54 -26.08 12.68
CA GLN A 75 7.19 -26.51 12.34
C GLN A 75 6.58 -25.62 11.26
N GLU A 76 5.75 -26.24 10.43
CA GLU A 76 4.89 -25.55 9.47
C GLU A 76 3.58 -25.13 10.13
N ILE A 77 2.87 -24.20 9.47
CA ILE A 77 1.54 -23.75 9.88
C ILE A 77 0.56 -24.92 9.87
N LYS A 78 -0.20 -25.10 10.95
CA LYS A 78 -1.23 -26.14 11.07
C LYS A 78 -2.58 -25.64 10.53
N ALA A 79 -3.33 -26.52 9.88
CA ALA A 79 -4.64 -26.19 9.31
C ALA A 79 -5.69 -25.80 10.38
N SER A 80 -5.61 -26.38 11.57
CA SER A 80 -6.48 -26.06 12.70
C SER A 80 -5.94 -24.92 13.59
N GLY A 81 -4.73 -24.44 13.35
CA GLY A 81 -4.00 -23.56 14.27
C GLY A 81 -3.81 -24.17 15.66
N GLY A 82 -3.25 -23.36 16.57
CA GLY A 82 -3.20 -23.67 18.01
C GLY A 82 -4.46 -23.20 18.73
N THR A 83 -4.60 -23.58 20.00
CA THR A 83 -5.79 -23.25 20.83
C THR A 83 -5.71 -21.89 21.48
N ASP A 84 -4.50 -21.39 21.72
CA ASP A 84 -4.29 -20.09 22.37
C ASP A 84 -4.24 -19.00 21.31
N GLN A 85 -4.66 -17.80 21.68
CA GLN A 85 -4.67 -16.63 20.80
C GLN A 85 -3.72 -15.57 21.34
N LEU A 86 -2.85 -15.06 20.47
CA LEU A 86 -2.02 -13.90 20.74
C LEU A 86 -2.52 -12.73 19.90
N LEU A 87 -2.97 -11.69 20.61
CA LEU A 87 -3.47 -10.45 20.03
C LEU A 87 -2.58 -9.30 20.50
N GLY A 88 -1.93 -8.61 19.56
CA GLY A 88 -1.01 -7.54 19.93
C GLY A 88 -0.33 -6.86 18.77
N LYS A 89 0.50 -5.86 19.07
CA LYS A 89 1.27 -5.11 18.07
C LYS A 89 2.65 -5.70 17.88
N VAL A 90 3.08 -5.86 16.62
CA VAL A 90 4.46 -6.24 16.31
C VAL A 90 5.38 -5.06 16.61
N THR A 91 6.42 -5.30 17.40
CA THR A 91 7.43 -4.32 17.78
C THR A 91 8.84 -4.88 17.63
N LEU A 92 9.83 -3.98 17.69
CA LEU A 92 11.23 -4.33 17.85
C LEU A 92 11.62 -4.20 19.32
N GLY A 93 12.03 -5.31 19.93
CA GLY A 93 12.55 -5.33 21.29
C GLY A 93 13.89 -4.59 21.41
N ALA A 94 14.29 -4.31 22.66
CA ALA A 94 15.57 -3.67 22.96
C ALA A 94 16.78 -4.52 22.52
N ASP A 95 16.59 -5.83 22.46
CA ASP A 95 17.52 -6.84 21.95
C ASP A 95 17.56 -6.93 20.41
N ARG A 96 16.85 -6.04 19.72
CA ARG A 96 16.67 -6.05 18.25
C ARG A 96 15.96 -7.30 17.74
N CYS A 97 15.22 -7.99 18.59
CA CYS A 97 14.39 -9.13 18.23
C CYS A 97 12.93 -8.73 18.05
N VAL A 98 12.21 -9.45 17.20
CA VAL A 98 10.78 -9.19 16.97
C VAL A 98 9.98 -9.68 18.18
N SER A 99 9.14 -8.81 18.73
CA SER A 99 8.23 -9.13 19.84
C SER A 99 6.81 -8.70 19.48
N VAL A 100 5.82 -9.31 20.13
CA VAL A 100 4.42 -8.88 20.06
C VAL A 100 4.02 -8.35 21.42
N VAL A 101 3.65 -7.07 21.48
CA VAL A 101 3.13 -6.46 22.71
C VAL A 101 1.63 -6.66 22.74
N GLY A 102 1.17 -7.43 23.73
CA GLY A 102 -0.25 -7.71 23.95
C GLY A 102 -1.05 -6.43 24.22
N THR A 103 -2.37 -6.52 24.14
CA THR A 103 -3.26 -5.39 24.47
C THR A 103 -3.18 -4.94 25.93
N ASP A 104 -2.68 -5.82 26.79
CA ASP A 104 -2.35 -5.59 28.21
C ASP A 104 -1.00 -4.89 28.40
N GLY A 105 -0.23 -4.67 27.32
CA GLY A 105 1.10 -4.08 27.36
C GLY A 105 2.22 -5.08 27.62
N THR A 106 1.92 -6.38 27.75
CA THR A 106 2.92 -7.41 28.04
C THR A 106 3.66 -7.80 26.75
N PRO A 107 5.00 -7.66 26.68
CA PRO A 107 5.77 -8.16 25.54
C PRO A 107 5.84 -9.68 25.59
N THR A 108 5.47 -10.32 24.48
CA THR A 108 5.58 -11.76 24.28
C THR A 108 6.57 -12.01 23.15
N THR A 109 7.44 -13.01 23.30
CA THR A 109 8.35 -13.43 22.22
C THR A 109 7.65 -14.46 21.33
N PRO A 110 7.30 -14.12 20.07
CA PRO A 110 6.74 -15.09 19.13
C PRO A 110 7.84 -16.00 18.58
N VAL A 111 7.55 -17.29 18.50
CA VAL A 111 8.27 -18.24 17.67
C VAL A 111 7.50 -18.38 16.37
N TRP A 112 8.05 -17.85 15.29
CA TRP A 112 7.41 -17.86 13.97
C TRP A 112 7.46 -19.26 13.32
N PRO A 113 6.57 -19.55 12.37
CA PRO A 113 6.69 -20.77 11.57
C PRO A 113 8.02 -20.79 10.81
N LYS A 114 8.41 -21.99 10.38
CA LYS A 114 9.61 -22.17 9.57
C LYS A 114 9.59 -21.26 8.34
N ASP A 115 10.76 -20.74 7.98
CA ASP A 115 11.00 -19.93 6.77
C ASP A 115 10.29 -18.57 6.75
N TYR A 116 9.74 -18.11 7.87
CA TYR A 116 9.36 -16.71 8.05
C TYR A 116 10.59 -15.82 8.10
N GLU A 117 10.47 -14.61 7.57
CA GLU A 117 11.54 -13.60 7.59
C GLU A 117 11.02 -12.30 8.22
N ALA A 118 11.93 -11.47 8.76
CA ALA A 118 11.59 -10.10 9.13
C ALA A 118 12.65 -9.12 8.68
N THR A 119 12.22 -7.89 8.38
CA THR A 119 13.13 -6.76 8.16
C THR A 119 12.79 -5.60 9.07
N VAL A 120 13.79 -4.77 9.33
CA VAL A 120 13.63 -3.45 9.93
C VAL A 120 14.06 -2.37 8.95
N GLN A 121 13.26 -1.32 8.85
CA GLN A 121 13.59 -0.14 8.08
C GLN A 121 13.35 1.10 8.94
N ARG A 122 14.32 2.01 8.96
CA ARG A 122 14.11 3.32 9.59
C ARG A 122 13.26 4.20 8.69
N VAL A 123 12.13 4.66 9.19
CA VAL A 123 11.21 5.58 8.51
C VAL A 123 11.06 6.82 9.38
N GLY A 124 11.71 7.91 8.95
CA GLY A 124 11.86 9.09 9.79
C GLY A 124 12.70 8.79 11.03
N GLN A 125 12.13 9.00 12.22
CA GLN A 125 12.78 8.73 13.51
C GLN A 125 12.37 7.38 14.13
N ALA A 126 11.49 6.62 13.47
CA ALA A 126 10.99 5.35 13.98
C ALA A 126 11.55 4.16 13.20
N ASP A 127 11.75 3.04 13.89
CA ASP A 127 12.06 1.76 13.26
C ASP A 127 10.73 1.04 12.92
N GLN A 128 10.55 0.68 11.66
CA GLN A 128 9.41 -0.11 11.19
C GLN A 128 9.85 -1.55 10.92
N VAL A 129 9.28 -2.49 11.65
CA VAL A 129 9.42 -3.92 11.44
C VAL A 129 8.39 -4.38 10.41
N LYS A 130 8.79 -5.28 9.52
CA LYS A 130 7.92 -6.02 8.62
C LYS A 130 8.23 -7.50 8.79
N VAL A 131 7.19 -8.30 8.99
CA VAL A 131 7.28 -9.76 9.05
C VAL A 131 6.70 -10.31 7.75
N TYR A 132 7.38 -11.27 7.14
CA TYR A 132 7.03 -11.87 5.86
C TYR A 132 6.71 -13.36 6.06
N ASP A 133 5.68 -13.82 5.37
CA ASP A 133 5.36 -15.25 5.30
C ASP A 133 6.34 -16.00 4.38
N THR A 134 6.17 -17.33 4.28
CA THR A 134 7.01 -18.20 3.43
C THR A 134 6.92 -17.89 1.94
N ALA A 135 5.86 -17.21 1.50
CA ALA A 135 5.68 -16.71 0.14
C ALA A 135 6.16 -15.25 -0.02
N ARG A 136 6.87 -14.73 1.00
CA ARG A 136 7.41 -13.37 1.11
C ARG A 136 6.36 -12.26 1.00
N ASN A 137 5.10 -12.56 1.32
CA ASN A 137 4.09 -11.52 1.49
C ASN A 137 4.21 -10.93 2.89
N ILE A 138 3.94 -9.63 3.03
CA ILE A 138 3.96 -8.98 4.34
C ILE A 138 2.80 -9.53 5.18
N ALA A 139 3.15 -10.33 6.18
CA ALA A 139 2.22 -10.91 7.14
C ALA A 139 1.86 -9.93 8.26
N ALA A 140 2.81 -9.09 8.67
CA ALA A 140 2.61 -8.06 9.70
C ALA A 140 3.54 -6.87 9.52
N ARG A 141 3.15 -5.72 10.07
CA ARG A 141 3.98 -4.51 10.18
C ARG A 141 3.95 -3.95 11.59
N SER A 142 4.96 -3.17 11.95
CA SER A 142 4.91 -2.33 13.15
C SER A 142 3.66 -1.46 13.17
N GLU A 143 3.17 -1.18 14.37
CA GLU A 143 1.91 -0.46 14.66
C GLU A 143 0.62 -1.15 14.21
N GLN A 144 0.68 -2.27 13.49
CA GLN A 144 -0.49 -3.10 13.22
C GLN A 144 -0.76 -4.03 14.40
N THR A 145 -2.03 -4.12 14.78
CA THR A 145 -2.48 -5.17 15.70
C THR A 145 -2.73 -6.43 14.89
N ILE A 146 -2.03 -7.50 15.25
CA ILE A 146 -2.17 -8.81 14.67
C ILE A 146 -2.85 -9.78 15.63
N GLU A 147 -3.52 -10.75 15.05
CA GLU A 147 -4.12 -11.89 15.69
C GLU A 147 -3.50 -13.15 15.08
N VAL A 148 -2.94 -14.00 15.94
CA VAL A 148 -2.41 -15.32 15.58
C VAL A 148 -2.88 -16.34 16.61
N THR A 149 -2.97 -17.61 16.21
CA THR A 149 -3.20 -18.72 17.14
C THR A 149 -2.00 -19.65 17.20
N GLY A 150 -1.86 -20.31 18.34
CA GLY A 150 -0.65 -21.01 18.70
C GLY A 150 -0.74 -21.66 20.06
N GLN A 151 0.42 -21.92 20.66
CA GLN A 151 0.55 -22.48 21.99
C GLN A 151 1.74 -21.84 22.72
N TYR A 152 1.63 -21.68 24.03
CA TYR A 152 2.78 -21.32 24.86
C TYR A 152 3.70 -22.52 25.06
N ALA A 153 5.00 -22.28 24.96
CA ALA A 153 6.04 -23.27 25.19
C ALA A 153 7.15 -22.69 26.07
N ASP A 154 7.86 -23.57 26.77
CA ASP A 154 9.00 -23.18 27.58
C ASP A 154 10.15 -22.67 26.69
N ALA A 155 10.68 -21.49 27.02
CA ALA A 155 11.79 -20.87 26.30
C ALA A 155 13.05 -21.76 26.25
N ALA A 156 13.25 -22.64 27.24
CA ALA A 156 14.37 -23.57 27.29
C ALA A 156 14.42 -24.52 26.08
N GLN A 157 13.28 -24.80 25.44
CA GLN A 157 13.24 -25.58 24.20
C GLN A 157 13.96 -24.91 23.02
N TYR A 158 14.13 -23.60 23.10
CA TYR A 158 14.78 -22.76 22.09
C TYR A 158 16.14 -22.22 22.57
N ALA A 159 16.68 -22.77 23.67
CA ALA A 159 17.94 -22.31 24.23
C ALA A 159 19.08 -22.37 23.20
N GLY A 160 19.88 -21.29 23.15
CA GLY A 160 20.99 -21.14 22.20
C GLY A 160 20.58 -20.62 20.82
N GLN A 161 19.29 -20.48 20.52
CA GLN A 161 18.83 -19.79 19.33
C GLN A 161 18.87 -18.27 19.52
N SER A 162 19.18 -17.53 18.46
CA SER A 162 19.08 -16.07 18.47
C SER A 162 17.64 -15.64 18.73
N CYS A 163 17.45 -14.61 19.57
CA CYS A 163 16.15 -14.09 19.99
C CYS A 163 15.31 -15.01 20.89
N ALA A 164 15.86 -16.14 21.35
CA ALA A 164 15.24 -16.92 22.41
C ALA A 164 15.51 -16.25 23.77
N PRO A 165 14.47 -16.03 24.62
CA PRO A 165 14.70 -15.55 25.97
C PRO A 165 15.38 -16.63 26.81
N ALA A 166 16.14 -16.22 27.84
CA ALA A 166 16.89 -17.14 28.68
C ALA A 166 15.99 -18.03 29.57
N SER A 167 14.74 -17.61 29.81
CA SER A 167 13.76 -18.28 30.66
C SER A 167 12.36 -17.73 30.38
N GLY A 168 11.32 -18.43 30.86
CA GLY A 168 9.92 -18.03 30.72
C GLY A 168 9.23 -18.76 29.58
N GLU A 169 8.16 -18.16 29.08
CA GLU A 169 7.36 -18.74 28.00
C GLU A 169 7.53 -17.95 26.70
N VAL A 170 7.51 -18.67 25.59
CA VAL A 170 7.43 -18.14 24.24
C VAL A 170 6.12 -18.59 23.60
N PHE A 171 5.60 -17.79 22.67
CA PHE A 171 4.36 -18.15 21.97
C PHE A 171 4.68 -18.74 20.60
N VAL A 172 4.42 -20.03 20.43
CA VAL A 172 4.64 -20.75 19.17
C VAL A 172 3.47 -20.50 18.23
N VAL A 173 3.73 -19.76 17.16
CA VAL A 173 2.72 -19.40 16.17
C VAL A 173 2.46 -20.60 15.25
N GLU A 174 1.22 -21.06 15.22
CA GLU A 174 0.79 -22.22 14.43
C GLU A 174 -0.22 -21.86 13.33
N SER A 175 -0.66 -20.60 13.28
CA SER A 175 -1.60 -20.10 12.29
C SER A 175 -0.97 -19.11 11.31
N LYS A 176 -1.71 -18.80 10.24
CA LYS A 176 -1.43 -17.58 9.46
C LYS A 176 -1.71 -16.34 10.31
N VAL A 177 -0.97 -15.27 10.03
CA VAL A 177 -1.15 -13.96 10.67
C VAL A 177 -2.38 -13.27 10.10
N LYS A 178 -3.24 -12.74 10.97
CA LYS A 178 -4.39 -11.92 10.60
C LYS A 178 -4.21 -10.52 11.17
N VAL A 179 -4.21 -9.51 10.30
CA VAL A 179 -4.20 -8.10 10.74
C VAL A 179 -5.62 -7.70 11.11
N VAL A 180 -5.83 -7.23 12.34
CA VAL A 180 -7.15 -6.84 12.85
C VAL A 180 -7.34 -5.33 12.98
N SER A 181 -6.24 -4.57 13.06
CA SER A 181 -6.28 -3.10 13.07
C SER A 181 -4.98 -2.49 12.53
N GLN A 182 -5.08 -1.30 11.96
CA GLN A 182 -3.94 -0.47 11.54
C GLN A 182 -3.91 0.78 12.42
N GLY A 183 -2.78 1.04 13.08
CA GLY A 183 -2.55 2.23 13.89
C GLY A 183 -2.36 3.50 13.08
#